data_AF-A0A970CCV3-F1
#
_entry.id   AF-A0A970CCV3-F1
#
_cell.length_a   1.000
_cell.length_b   1.000
_cell.length_c   1.000
_cell.angle_alpha   90.00
_cell.angle_beta   90.00
_cell.angle_gamma   90.00
#
_symmetry.space_group_name_H-M   'P 1'
#
loop_
_entity.id
_entity.type
_entity.pdbx_description
1 polymer ?
#
loop_
_entity_poly.entity_id
_entity_poly.type
_entity_poly.pdbx_seq_one_letter_code
_entity_poly.pdbx_strand_id
1 'polypeptide(L)'
;MSSLNASLATPLARKTFNVNFVFDREMDPASVQNISNWSIGRSNSMSTGGLYNWGIKIPATEVSIAPMPLSVVYRPDIATATVTFSIVQNSSGNATIDLSHILFKFKGVDVNGNSMDVSKDEYSGFSKIV
;
A
#
# COMPACT_ATOMS: atom_id res chain seq x y z
N MET A 1 -0.33 18.23 10.82
CA MET A 1 0.61 17.10 10.69
C MET A 1 -0.03 15.88 11.31
N SER A 2 -0.56 14.97 10.50
CA SER A 2 -1.16 13.72 10.99
C SER A 2 -0.03 12.73 11.25
N SER A 3 0.27 12.41 12.51
CA SER A 3 1.27 11.39 12.84
C SER A 3 0.70 10.00 12.55
N LEU A 4 1.48 9.16 11.87
CA LEU A 4 1.04 7.85 11.35
C LEU A 4 0.64 6.88 12.47
N ASN A 5 1.37 6.95 13.60
CA ASN A 5 1.02 6.37 14.89
C ASN A 5 2.07 6.83 15.93
N ALA A 6 1.70 7.00 17.21
CA ALA A 6 2.66 7.32 18.27
C ALA A 6 3.77 6.25 18.43
N SER A 7 3.48 5.00 18.07
CA SER A 7 4.46 3.89 18.09
C SER A 7 5.60 4.02 17.08
N LEU A 8 5.53 4.96 16.13
CA LEU A 8 6.62 5.28 15.22
C LEU A 8 7.47 6.47 15.69
N ALA A 9 7.27 6.99 16.91
CA ALA A 9 8.03 8.13 17.42
C ALA A 9 9.49 7.78 17.79
N THR A 10 9.83 6.49 17.93
CA THR A 10 11.18 6.07 18.28
C THR A 10 12.01 5.69 17.04
N PRO A 11 13.31 5.99 17.01
CA PRO A 11 14.20 5.55 15.93
C PRO A 11 14.09 4.07 15.62
N LEU A 12 14.07 3.72 14.33
CA LEU A 12 13.97 2.34 13.83
C LEU A 12 12.72 1.56 14.28
N ALA A 13 11.73 2.24 14.89
CA ALA A 13 10.45 1.63 15.20
C ALA A 13 9.78 1.09 13.95
N ARG A 14 9.15 -0.07 14.09
CA ARG A 14 8.37 -0.70 13.03
C ARG A 14 6.92 -0.79 13.46
N LYS A 15 6.03 -0.43 12.55
CA LYS A 15 4.59 -0.66 12.73
C LYS A 15 4.04 -1.38 11.51
N THR A 16 3.20 -2.37 11.79
CA THR A 16 2.45 -3.14 10.79
C THR A 16 1.06 -2.54 10.61
N PHE A 17 0.61 -2.49 9.36
CA PHE A 17 -0.66 -1.94 8.93
C PHE A 17 -1.37 -2.95 8.04
N ASN A 18 -2.70 -2.90 8.07
CA ASN A 18 -3.56 -3.71 7.22
C ASN A 18 -4.38 -2.79 6.33
N VAL A 19 -4.53 -3.18 5.06
CA VAL A 19 -5.42 -2.54 4.09
C VAL A 19 -6.34 -3.60 3.52
N ASN A 20 -7.62 -3.27 3.41
CA ASN A 20 -8.60 -4.12 2.74
C ASN A 20 -8.84 -3.61 1.32
N PHE A 21 -8.61 -4.46 0.34
CA PHE A 21 -8.97 -4.25 -1.06
C PHE A 21 -10.20 -5.09 -1.38
N VAL A 22 -11.28 -4.45 -1.80
CA VAL A 22 -12.51 -5.11 -2.21
C VAL A 22 -12.53 -5.17 -3.73
N PHE A 23 -12.68 -6.37 -4.28
CA PHE A 23 -12.81 -6.59 -5.72
C PHE A 23 -14.28 -6.56 -6.14
N ASP A 24 -14.55 -6.06 -7.34
CA ASP A 24 -15.89 -6.01 -7.94
C ASP A 24 -16.26 -7.29 -8.70
N ARG A 25 -15.35 -8.28 -8.71
CA ARG A 25 -15.47 -9.57 -9.39
C ARG A 25 -14.86 -10.69 -8.56
N GLU A 26 -15.24 -11.91 -8.93
CA GLU A 26 -14.68 -13.12 -8.32
C GLU A 26 -13.25 -13.35 -8.80
N MET A 27 -12.30 -13.21 -7.87
CA MET A 27 -10.88 -13.34 -8.16
C MET A 27 -10.35 -14.75 -7.89
N ASP A 28 -9.33 -15.18 -8.65
CA ASP A 28 -8.61 -16.42 -8.34
C ASP A 28 -7.88 -16.28 -6.99
N PRO A 29 -8.24 -17.07 -5.96
CA PRO A 29 -7.63 -16.97 -4.64
C PRO A 29 -6.11 -17.19 -4.64
N ALA A 30 -5.57 -18.03 -5.53
CA ALA A 30 -4.14 -18.26 -5.62
C ALA A 30 -3.43 -17.03 -6.18
N SER A 31 -4.02 -16.42 -7.22
CA SER A 31 -3.52 -15.17 -7.79
C SER A 31 -3.56 -14.01 -6.79
N VAL A 32 -4.65 -13.86 -6.02
CA VAL A 32 -4.77 -12.77 -5.03
C VAL A 32 -3.77 -12.96 -3.88
N GLN A 33 -3.59 -14.18 -3.38
CA GLN A 33 -2.67 -14.44 -2.25
C GLN A 33 -1.19 -14.44 -2.66
N ASN A 34 -0.88 -14.50 -3.95
CA ASN A 34 0.50 -14.42 -4.43
C ASN A 34 1.07 -13.01 -4.22
N ILE A 35 1.96 -12.86 -3.23
CA ILE A 35 2.64 -11.60 -2.88
C ILE A 35 3.34 -10.95 -4.10
N SER A 36 3.85 -11.74 -5.06
CA SER A 36 4.52 -11.20 -6.25
C SER A 36 3.58 -10.48 -7.23
N ASN A 37 2.26 -10.61 -7.05
CA ASN A 37 1.24 -9.85 -7.77
C ASN A 37 0.96 -8.48 -7.14
N TRP A 38 1.55 -8.19 -5.98
CA TRP A 38 1.38 -6.93 -5.27
C TRP A 38 2.66 -6.12 -5.28
N SER A 39 2.53 -4.81 -5.43
CA SER A 39 3.60 -3.88 -5.11
C SER A 39 3.07 -2.69 -4.32
N ILE A 40 3.95 -2.17 -3.46
CA ILE A 40 3.69 -1.01 -2.62
C ILE A 40 4.76 0.01 -2.96
N GLY A 41 4.33 1.23 -3.20
CA GLY A 41 5.22 2.30 -3.58
C GLY A 41 4.65 3.66 -3.21
N ARG A 42 5.15 4.65 -3.92
CA ARG A 42 4.72 6.03 -3.81
C ARG A 42 4.06 6.41 -5.12
N SER A 43 2.98 7.19 -5.07
CA SER A 43 2.36 7.67 -6.31
C SER A 43 3.34 8.56 -7.06
N ASN A 44 3.63 8.20 -8.31
CA ASN A 44 4.51 8.97 -9.20
C ASN A 44 3.74 9.54 -10.41
N SER A 45 2.41 9.40 -10.41
CA SER A 45 1.54 9.79 -11.51
C SER A 45 0.44 10.73 -11.03
N MET A 46 -0.05 11.59 -11.93
CA MET A 46 -1.21 12.45 -11.64
C MET A 46 -2.56 11.73 -11.79
N SER A 47 -2.58 10.46 -12.23
CA SER A 47 -3.82 9.74 -12.53
C SER A 47 -4.49 9.18 -11.27
N THR A 48 -3.71 8.64 -10.34
CA THR A 48 -4.22 7.94 -9.16
C THR A 48 -3.66 8.61 -7.90
N GLY A 49 -4.51 9.37 -7.20
CA GLY A 49 -4.17 10.08 -5.95
C GLY A 49 -3.26 11.29 -6.08
N GLY A 50 -2.71 11.60 -7.26
CA GLY A 50 -1.79 12.72 -7.46
C GLY A 50 -0.34 12.37 -7.12
N LEU A 51 0.59 13.29 -7.41
CA LEU A 51 2.01 13.08 -7.15
C LEU A 51 2.28 12.96 -5.64
N TYR A 52 3.14 12.02 -5.24
CA TYR A 52 3.62 11.92 -3.86
C TYR A 52 4.17 13.26 -3.37
N ASN A 53 3.73 13.68 -2.18
CA ASN A 53 4.11 14.95 -1.58
C ASN A 53 3.89 16.15 -2.54
N TRP A 54 2.84 16.08 -3.37
CA TRP A 54 2.51 17.09 -4.38
C TRP A 54 3.63 17.37 -5.40
N GLY A 55 4.51 16.40 -5.63
CA GLY A 55 5.67 16.55 -6.52
C GLY A 55 6.87 17.27 -5.90
N ILE A 56 6.83 17.58 -4.59
CA ILE A 56 7.99 18.12 -3.86
C ILE A 56 9.01 17.00 -3.65
N LYS A 57 10.30 17.34 -3.79
CA LYS A 57 11.42 16.42 -3.57
C LYS A 57 11.25 15.67 -2.24
N ILE A 58 11.38 14.35 -2.31
CA ILE A 58 11.35 13.47 -1.13
C ILE A 58 12.42 13.95 -0.14
N PRO A 59 12.04 14.33 1.10
CA PRO A 59 13.00 14.74 2.12
C PRO A 59 13.99 13.62 2.44
N ALA A 60 15.22 13.96 2.82
CA ALA A 60 16.21 12.97 3.26
C ALA A 60 15.76 12.20 4.51
N THR A 61 14.78 12.74 5.25
CA THR A 61 14.21 12.14 6.44
C THR A 61 13.12 11.12 6.13
N GLU A 62 12.65 10.95 4.89
CA GLU A 62 11.48 10.12 4.57
C GLU A 62 11.60 8.65 5.01
N VAL A 63 10.48 8.06 5.44
CA VAL A 63 10.43 6.63 5.80
C VAL A 63 10.73 5.72 4.60
N SER A 64 11.28 4.55 4.88
CA SER A 64 11.34 3.44 3.92
C SER A 64 10.06 2.60 4.00
N ILE A 65 9.49 2.29 2.85
CA ILE A 65 8.34 1.39 2.70
C ILE A 65 8.84 0.15 1.97
N ALA A 66 8.53 -1.04 2.50
CA ALA A 66 8.84 -2.28 1.82
C ALA A 66 8.07 -2.35 0.49
N PRO A 67 8.71 -2.70 -0.64
CA PRO A 67 8.07 -2.68 -1.96
C PRO A 67 7.03 -3.78 -2.15
N MET A 68 6.99 -4.76 -1.23
CA MET A 68 6.07 -5.89 -1.23
C MET A 68 5.40 -5.98 0.14
N PRO A 69 4.15 -6.48 0.19
CA PRO A 69 3.50 -6.76 1.46
C PRO A 69 4.19 -7.90 2.22
N LEU A 70 3.98 -7.91 3.54
CA LEU A 70 4.38 -9.00 4.42
C LEU A 70 3.51 -10.23 4.23
N SER A 71 2.21 -10.02 4.03
CA SER A 71 1.23 -11.08 3.76
C SER A 71 0.00 -10.54 3.05
N VAL A 72 -0.70 -11.44 2.37
CA VAL A 72 -2.01 -11.17 1.78
C VAL A 72 -2.94 -12.32 2.15
N VAL A 73 -4.06 -12.00 2.78
CA VAL A 73 -5.12 -12.96 3.10
C VAL A 73 -6.34 -12.61 2.28
N TYR A 74 -6.89 -13.57 1.54
CA TYR A 74 -8.05 -13.34 0.68
C TYR A 74 -9.29 -14.07 1.22
N ARG A 75 -10.38 -13.32 1.31
CA ARG A 75 -11.72 -13.76 1.71
C ARG A 75 -12.64 -13.76 0.49
N PRO A 76 -12.76 -14.88 -0.26
CA PRO A 76 -13.59 -14.93 -1.46
C PRO A 76 -15.08 -14.73 -1.16
N ASP A 77 -15.54 -15.05 0.05
CA ASP A 77 -16.92 -14.85 0.53
C ASP A 77 -17.38 -13.38 0.48
N ILE A 78 -16.45 -12.45 0.64
CA ILE A 78 -16.70 -11.00 0.59
C ILE A 78 -15.80 -10.28 -0.41
N ALA A 79 -15.20 -11.03 -1.34
CA ALA A 79 -14.27 -10.53 -2.36
C ALA A 79 -13.20 -9.55 -1.81
N THR A 80 -12.66 -9.82 -0.62
CA THR A 80 -11.77 -8.87 0.07
C THR A 80 -10.38 -9.46 0.35
N ALA A 81 -9.34 -8.77 -0.10
CA ALA A 81 -7.96 -9.05 0.27
C ALA A 81 -7.51 -8.13 1.40
N THR A 82 -7.06 -8.71 2.52
CA THR A 82 -6.34 -8.00 3.57
C THR A 82 -4.85 -8.06 3.29
N VAL A 83 -4.29 -6.94 2.85
CA VAL A 83 -2.86 -6.75 2.57
C VAL A 83 -2.19 -6.18 3.81
N THR A 84 -1.21 -6.91 4.33
CA THR A 84 -0.44 -6.52 5.52
C THR A 84 0.91 -5.98 5.09
N PHE A 85 1.30 -4.80 5.54
CA PHE A 85 2.59 -4.19 5.22
C PHE A 85 3.18 -3.49 6.45
N SER A 86 4.46 -3.13 6.38
CA SER A 86 5.12 -2.44 7.49
C SER A 86 5.84 -1.18 7.05
N ILE A 87 5.82 -0.20 7.93
CA ILE A 87 6.58 1.04 7.82
C ILE A 87 7.64 1.02 8.92
N VAL A 88 8.86 1.41 8.54
CA VAL A 88 10.00 1.49 9.46
C VAL A 88 10.45 2.95 9.55
N GLN A 89 10.52 3.45 10.78
CA GLN A 89 11.04 4.77 11.13
C GLN A 89 12.53 4.86 10.79
N ASN A 90 13.02 6.05 10.45
CA ASN A 90 14.45 6.26 10.19
C ASN A 90 15.28 6.20 11.50
N SER A 91 16.60 6.16 11.39
CA SER A 91 17.51 6.11 12.55
C SER A 91 17.54 7.40 13.38
N SER A 92 16.99 8.50 12.86
CA SER A 92 16.89 9.78 13.56
C SER A 92 15.53 9.97 14.27
N GLY A 93 14.57 9.05 14.09
CA GLY A 93 13.25 9.12 14.72
C GLY A 93 12.36 10.26 14.20
N ASN A 94 12.71 10.88 13.07
CA ASN A 94 12.07 12.10 12.59
C ASN A 94 11.49 11.98 11.17
N ALA A 95 11.27 10.75 10.69
CA ALA A 95 10.79 10.58 9.33
C ALA A 95 9.37 11.10 9.13
N THR A 96 9.20 11.70 7.96
CA THR A 96 7.92 12.07 7.41
C THR A 96 7.41 11.00 6.47
N ILE A 97 6.11 11.02 6.24
CA ILE A 97 5.41 10.12 5.33
C ILE A 97 4.09 10.75 4.92
N ASP A 98 3.81 10.67 3.63
CA ASP A 98 2.52 11.05 3.08
C ASP A 98 1.66 9.81 2.85
N LEU A 99 0.83 9.51 3.84
CA LEU A 99 -0.11 8.39 3.80
C LEU A 99 -1.05 8.43 2.60
N SER A 100 -1.48 9.64 2.21
CA SER A 100 -2.47 9.82 1.16
C SER A 100 -1.91 9.38 -0.19
N HIS A 101 -0.58 9.30 -0.33
CA HIS A 101 0.09 9.01 -1.59
C HIS A 101 0.89 7.70 -1.57
N ILE A 102 0.66 6.82 -0.59
CA ILE A 102 1.09 5.42 -0.71
C ILE A 102 0.27 4.78 -1.83
N LEU A 103 0.97 4.19 -2.80
CA LEU A 103 0.40 3.54 -3.96
C LEU A 103 0.49 2.02 -3.79
N PHE A 104 -0.63 1.34 -3.97
CA PHE A 104 -0.69 -0.10 -4.05
C PHE A 104 -1.04 -0.48 -5.49
N LYS A 105 -0.32 -1.45 -6.04
CA LYS A 105 -0.60 -1.98 -7.38
C LYS A 105 -0.84 -3.48 -7.30
N PHE A 106 -1.80 -3.98 -8.05
CA PHE A 106 -2.15 -5.40 -8.10
C PHE A 106 -2.31 -5.89 -9.54
N LYS A 107 -1.57 -6.93 -9.92
CA LYS A 107 -1.53 -7.46 -11.31
C LYS A 107 -2.03 -8.90 -11.44
N GLY A 108 -2.95 -9.33 -10.58
CA GLY A 108 -3.47 -10.69 -10.60
C GLY A 108 -4.56 -10.92 -11.64
N VAL A 109 -5.13 -12.14 -11.61
CA VAL A 109 -6.19 -12.62 -12.50
C VAL A 109 -7.48 -12.96 -11.74
N ASP A 110 -8.60 -12.93 -12.47
CA ASP A 110 -9.89 -13.44 -12.02
C ASP A 110 -9.99 -14.97 -12.16
N VAL A 111 -11.09 -15.57 -11.68
CA VAL A 111 -11.34 -17.03 -11.79
C VAL A 111 -11.42 -17.55 -13.23
N ASN A 112 -11.63 -16.65 -14.21
CA ASN A 112 -11.67 -16.99 -15.63
C ASN A 112 -10.31 -16.76 -16.31
N GLY A 113 -9.29 -16.33 -15.57
CA GLY A 113 -7.95 -16.04 -16.09
C GLY A 113 -7.81 -14.64 -16.72
N ASN A 114 -8.80 -13.75 -16.59
CA ASN A 114 -8.67 -12.37 -17.07
C ASN A 114 -7.74 -11.59 -16.15
N SER A 115 -6.77 -10.87 -16.74
CA SER A 115 -5.82 -10.05 -15.98
C SER A 115 -6.43 -8.71 -15.57
N MET A 116 -5.95 -8.16 -14.45
CA MET A 116 -6.26 -6.79 -14.03
C MET A 116 -5.91 -5.78 -15.13
N ASP A 117 -6.79 -4.81 -15.34
CA ASP A 117 -6.57 -3.72 -16.28
C ASP A 117 -5.43 -2.82 -15.78
N VAL A 118 -4.33 -2.76 -16.52
CA VAL A 118 -3.12 -1.98 -16.18
C VAL A 118 -3.36 -0.47 -16.08
N SER A 119 -4.50 0.03 -16.57
CA SER A 119 -4.90 1.44 -16.42
C SER A 119 -5.67 1.70 -15.11
N LYS A 120 -6.04 0.65 -14.38
CA LYS A 120 -6.87 0.66 -13.16
C LYS A 120 -6.33 -0.28 -12.07
N ASP A 121 -5.07 -0.68 -12.18
CA ASP A 121 -4.45 -1.65 -11.27
C ASP A 121 -3.83 -0.99 -10.03
N GLU A 122 -4.04 0.32 -9.86
CA GLU A 122 -3.43 1.17 -8.86
C GLU A 122 -4.47 1.77 -7.92
N TYR A 123 -4.13 1.85 -6.63
CA TYR A 123 -4.93 2.51 -5.62
C TYR A 123 -4.05 3.34 -4.67
N SER A 124 -4.52 4.55 -4.36
CA SER A 124 -3.89 5.50 -3.45
C SER A 124 -4.97 6.35 -2.76
N GLY A 125 -4.68 6.95 -1.62
CA GLY A 125 -5.62 7.86 -0.94
C GLY A 125 -6.01 7.43 0.47
N PHE A 126 -5.05 7.10 1.33
CA PHE A 126 -5.34 6.83 2.74
C PHE A 126 -5.57 8.14 3.50
N SER A 127 -6.84 8.50 3.74
CA SER A 127 -7.21 9.72 4.47
C SER A 127 -7.38 9.53 5.99
N LYS A 128 -7.28 8.30 6.52
CA LYS A 128 -7.28 8.03 7.96
C LYS A 128 -6.77 6.61 8.25
N ILE A 129 -5.69 6.49 9.01
CA ILE A 129 -5.41 5.27 9.78
C ILE A 129 -5.93 5.57 11.18
N VAL A 130 -7.04 4.94 11.56
CA VAL A 130 -7.62 5.04 12.92
C VAL A 130 -6.97 4.02 13.83
#